data_AF-A0A7X4JTJ0-F1
#
_entry.id   AF-A0A7X4JTJ0-F1
#
_cell.length_a   1.000
_cell.length_b   1.000
_cell.length_c   1.000
_cell.angle_alpha   90.00
_cell.angle_beta   90.00
_cell.angle_gamma   90.00
#
_symmetry.space_group_name_H-M   'P 1'
#
loop_
_entity.id
_entity.type
_entity.pdbx_description
1 polymer ?
#
loop_
_entity_poly.entity_id
_entity_poly.type
_entity_poly.pdbx_seq_one_letter_code
_entity_poly.pdbx_strand_id
1 'polypeptide(L)'
;MRNLKRESDAAVTARSSELIDYTTFGELSTIIDSNWETFGDLFNSRKGTIDVLARLNLLRGPIAHCSELSEDEVLRLRLTLADWFRLMG
;
A
#
# COMPACT_ATOMS: atom_id res chain seq x y z
N MET A 1 5.43 11.35 9.81
CA MET A 1 4.17 10.67 9.42
C MET A 1 2.99 11.58 9.63
N ARG A 2 2.33 12.01 8.54
CA ARG A 2 1.20 12.95 8.59
C ARG A 2 -0.01 12.37 9.34
N ASN A 3 -0.26 11.08 9.22
CA ASN A 3 -1.43 10.41 9.81
C ASN A 3 -1.32 10.28 11.34
N LEU A 4 -0.16 9.90 11.88
CA LEU A 4 0.09 9.84 13.32
C LEU A 4 -0.08 11.21 13.98
N LYS A 5 0.50 12.26 13.38
CA LYS A 5 0.34 13.62 13.88
C LYS A 5 -1.13 14.05 13.87
N ARG A 6 -1.87 13.75 12.79
CA ARG A 6 -3.29 14.05 12.70
C ARG A 6 -4.11 13.37 13.81
N GLU A 7 -3.80 12.13 14.17
CA GLU A 7 -4.47 11.43 15.28
C GLU A 7 -4.15 12.07 16.63
N SER A 8 -2.87 12.37 16.87
CA SER A 8 -2.43 13.08 18.07
C SER A 8 -3.10 14.46 18.20
N ASP A 9 -3.14 15.24 17.11
CA ASP A 9 -3.75 16.57 17.07
C ASP A 9 -5.28 16.49 17.28
N ALA A 10 -5.91 15.36 16.90
CA ALA A 10 -7.34 15.11 17.12
C ALA A 10 -7.65 14.52 18.52
N ALA A 11 -6.63 14.33 19.37
CA ALA A 11 -6.73 13.71 20.69
C ALA A 11 -7.45 12.33 20.68
N VAL A 12 -7.29 11.57 19.60
CA VAL A 12 -7.81 10.20 19.51
C VAL A 12 -6.75 9.19 19.93
N THR A 13 -7.17 8.03 20.41
CA THR A 13 -6.26 6.92 20.70
C THR A 13 -5.48 6.54 19.43
N ALA A 14 -4.16 6.47 19.54
CA ALA A 14 -3.30 6.03 18.46
C ALA A 14 -3.68 4.62 18.03
N ARG A 15 -3.85 4.41 16.71
CA ARG A 15 -4.19 3.08 16.17
C ARG A 15 -3.10 2.03 16.39
N SER A 16 -1.83 2.46 16.52
CA SER A 16 -0.67 1.57 16.67
C SER A 16 0.53 2.31 17.28
N SER A 17 1.46 1.56 17.87
CA SER A 17 2.80 2.03 18.23
C SER A 17 3.77 2.06 17.04
N GLU A 18 3.49 1.28 16.00
CA GLU A 18 4.42 1.10 14.89
C GLU A 18 4.19 2.13 13.79
N LEU A 19 5.28 2.76 13.36
CA LEU A 19 5.27 3.79 12.32
C LEU A 19 4.78 3.26 10.96
N ILE A 20 5.02 1.98 10.66
CA ILE A 20 4.59 1.37 9.40
C ILE A 20 3.06 1.35 9.27
N ASP A 21 2.31 1.28 10.37
CA ASP A 21 0.85 1.23 10.36
C ASP A 21 0.19 2.57 9.99
N TYR A 22 0.99 3.63 9.95
CA TYR A 22 0.61 4.96 9.48
C TYR A 22 0.98 5.21 8.02
N THR A 23 1.60 4.22 7.37
CA THR A 23 2.11 4.29 6.01
C THR A 23 1.06 3.79 5.03
N THR A 24 0.87 4.54 3.96
CA THR A 24 0.01 4.12 2.86
C THR A 24 0.77 3.39 1.77
N PHE A 25 0.09 2.65 0.88
CA PHE A 25 0.75 1.99 -0.27
C PHE A 25 1.56 2.97 -1.14
N GLY A 26 1.10 4.21 -1.32
CA GLY A 26 1.85 5.24 -2.04
C GLY A 26 3.14 5.65 -1.32
N GLU A 27 3.09 5.88 -0.01
CA GLU A 27 4.29 6.18 0.79
C GLU A 27 5.24 4.98 0.86
N LEU A 28 4.69 3.76 1.00
CA LEU A 28 5.46 2.53 0.95
C LEU A 28 6.17 2.35 -0.39
N SER A 29 5.50 2.69 -1.51
CA SER A 29 6.12 2.69 -2.83
C SER A 29 7.33 3.61 -2.90
N THR A 30 7.24 4.82 -2.33
CA THR A 30 8.39 5.74 -2.27
C THR A 30 9.51 5.19 -1.39
N ILE A 31 9.18 4.55 -0.26
CA ILE A 31 10.17 3.93 0.64
C ILE A 31 10.91 2.80 -0.07
N ILE A 32 10.18 1.88 -0.72
CA ILE A 32 10.78 0.76 -1.46
C ILE A 32 11.63 1.27 -2.62
N ASP A 33 11.12 2.23 -3.40
CA ASP A 33 11.84 2.78 -4.55
C ASP A 33 13.13 3.51 -4.13
N SER A 34 13.08 4.29 -3.05
CA SER A 34 14.25 5.02 -2.54
C SER A 34 15.31 4.10 -1.94
N ASN A 35 14.94 2.89 -1.52
CA ASN A 35 15.81 1.92 -0.86
C ASN A 35 15.87 0.60 -1.65
N TRP A 36 15.83 0.69 -2.98
CA TRP A 36 15.71 -0.50 -3.83
C TRP A 36 16.80 -1.54 -3.60
N GLU A 37 18.04 -1.12 -3.31
CA GLU A 37 19.14 -2.05 -3.02
C GLU A 37 18.84 -2.99 -1.85
N THR A 38 18.04 -2.55 -0.86
CA THR A 38 17.62 -3.37 0.28
C THR A 38 16.48 -4.33 -0.08
N PHE A 39 15.62 -3.95 -1.03
CA PHE A 39 14.40 -4.70 -1.38
C PHE A 39 14.53 -5.50 -2.68
N GLY A 40 15.56 -5.27 -3.48
CA GLY A 40 15.69 -5.80 -4.84
C GLY A 40 15.77 -7.33 -4.89
N ASP A 41 16.30 -7.95 -3.84
CA ASP A 41 16.36 -9.41 -3.72
C ASP A 41 14.99 -10.05 -3.52
N LEU A 42 13.99 -9.28 -3.06
CA LEU A 42 12.62 -9.74 -2.87
C LEU A 42 11.76 -9.60 -4.12
N PHE A 43 12.21 -8.87 -5.15
CA PHE A 43 11.36 -8.51 -6.27
C PHE A 43 12.09 -8.56 -7.61
N ASN A 44 11.49 -9.26 -8.57
CA ASN A 44 12.00 -9.45 -9.93
C ASN A 44 11.94 -8.19 -10.79
N SER A 45 11.21 -7.14 -10.38
CA SER A 45 11.11 -5.88 -11.14
C SER A 45 10.78 -4.67 -10.28
N ARG A 46 11.68 -3.67 -10.28
CA ARG A 46 11.49 -2.37 -9.62
C ARG A 46 10.25 -1.65 -10.12
N LYS A 47 10.14 -1.48 -11.43
CA LYS A 47 9.00 -0.81 -12.06
C LYS A 47 7.69 -1.54 -11.75
N GLY A 48 7.67 -2.87 -11.89
CA GLY A 48 6.48 -3.67 -11.62
C GLY A 48 6.00 -3.53 -10.18
N THR A 49 6.92 -3.54 -9.23
CA THR A 49 6.61 -3.40 -7.79
C THR A 49 5.96 -2.05 -7.49
N ILE A 50 6.53 -0.97 -8.04
CA ILE A 50 5.98 0.39 -7.91
C ILE A 50 4.59 0.49 -8.56
N ASP A 51 4.41 -0.08 -9.75
CA ASP A 51 3.13 -0.07 -10.47
C ASP A 51 2.04 -0.81 -9.67
N VAL A 52 2.37 -1.94 -9.04
CA VAL A 52 1.44 -2.70 -8.18
C VAL A 52 1.04 -1.90 -6.94
N LEU A 53 2.01 -1.29 -6.24
CA LEU A 53 1.73 -0.47 -5.07
C LEU A 53 0.88 0.75 -5.43
N ALA A 54 1.08 1.36 -6.59
CA ALA A 54 0.24 2.45 -7.08
C ALA A 54 -1.22 2.00 -7.30
N ARG A 55 -1.45 0.81 -7.86
CA ARG A 55 -2.79 0.23 -8.02
C ARG A 55 -3.46 -0.06 -6.68
N LEU A 56 -2.74 -0.66 -5.74
CA LEU A 56 -3.24 -0.90 -4.37
C LEU A 56 -3.57 0.43 -3.66
N ASN A 57 -2.76 1.47 -3.89
CA ASN A 57 -3.00 2.79 -3.35
C ASN A 57 -4.30 3.43 -3.88
N LEU A 58 -4.68 3.14 -5.12
CA LEU A 58 -5.96 3.59 -5.68
C LEU A 58 -7.13 2.78 -5.10
N LEU A 59 -6.99 1.45 -5.08
CA LEU A 59 -8.01 0.51 -4.58
C LEU A 59 -8.36 0.72 -3.09
N ARG A 60 -7.43 1.23 -2.29
CA ARG A 60 -7.66 1.52 -0.86
C ARG A 60 -8.85 2.47 -0.64
N GLY A 61 -9.12 3.38 -1.58
CA GLY A 61 -10.19 4.38 -1.44
C GLY A 61 -11.56 3.69 -1.37
N PRO A 62 -11.98 3.00 -2.43
CA PRO A 62 -13.21 2.21 -2.43
C PRO A 62 -13.30 1.20 -1.27
N ILE A 63 -12.20 0.56 -0.87
CA ILE A 63 -12.18 -0.42 0.24
C ILE A 63 -12.46 0.24 1.60
N ALA A 64 -11.93 1.45 1.82
CA ALA A 64 -12.04 2.14 3.11
C ALA A 64 -13.40 2.82 3.33
N HIS A 65 -14.16 3.05 2.26
CA HIS A 65 -15.54 3.50 2.33
C HIS A 65 -16.41 2.25 2.36
N CYS A 66 -17.23 2.06 3.40
CA CYS A 66 -18.01 0.83 3.69
C CYS A 66 -19.12 0.52 2.66
N SER A 67 -18.79 0.55 1.38
CA SER A 67 -19.63 0.19 0.25
C SER A 67 -19.19 -1.16 -0.25
N GLU A 68 -20.14 -1.96 -0.72
CA GLU A 68 -19.83 -3.18 -1.46
C GLU A 68 -18.95 -2.83 -2.66
N LEU A 69 -17.82 -3.52 -2.80
CA LEU A 69 -16.96 -3.37 -3.97
C LEU A 69 -17.72 -3.92 -5.17
N SER A 70 -17.75 -3.17 -6.27
CA SER A 70 -18.23 -3.71 -7.54
C SER A 70 -17.38 -4.91 -7.95
N GLU A 71 -17.97 -5.84 -8.71
CA GLU A 71 -17.28 -7.04 -9.19
C GLU A 71 -15.97 -6.70 -9.92
N ASP A 72 -15.97 -5.61 -10.70
CA ASP A 72 -14.79 -5.10 -11.39
C ASP A 72 -13.65 -4.73 -10.44
N GLU A 73 -13.96 -4.10 -9.30
CA GLU A 73 -12.94 -3.72 -8.31
C GLU A 73 -12.45 -4.92 -7.49
N VAL A 74 -13.32 -5.89 -7.22
CA VAL A 74 -12.91 -7.18 -6.66
C VAL A 74 -11.95 -7.90 -7.60
N LEU A 75 -12.28 -7.96 -8.90
CA LEU A 75 -11.42 -8.57 -9.91
C LEU A 75 -10.08 -7.83 -10.03
N ARG A 76 -10.11 -6.49 -10.07
CA ARG A 76 -8.92 -5.64 -10.13
C ARG A 76 -8.00 -5.87 -8.92
N LEU A 77 -8.56 -5.98 -7.72
CA LEU A 77 -7.80 -6.30 -6.51
C LEU A 77 -7.14 -7.68 -6.62
N ARG A 78 -7.88 -8.70 -7.06
CA ARG A 78 -7.35 -10.06 -7.23
C ARG A 78 -6.20 -10.10 -8.24
N LEU A 79 -6.35 -9.43 -9.38
CA LEU A 79 -5.29 -9.34 -10.39
C LEU A 79 -4.06 -8.58 -9.88
N THR A 80 -4.28 -7.49 -9.14
CA THR A 80 -3.19 -6.70 -8.54
C THR A 80 -2.39 -7.53 -7.53
N LEU A 81 -3.07 -8.32 -6.69
CA LEU A 81 -2.41 -9.25 -5.76
C LEU A 81 -1.68 -10.39 -6.51
N ALA A 82 -2.27 -10.93 -7.58
CA ALA A 82 -1.58 -11.93 -8.39
C ALA A 82 -0.29 -11.39 -9.02
N ASP A 83 -0.31 -10.15 -9.51
CA ASP A 83 0.88 -9.47 -10.03
C ASP A 83 1.93 -9.25 -8.93
N TRP A 84 1.53 -8.87 -7.71
CA TRP A 84 2.44 -8.76 -6.56
C TRP A 84 3.21 -10.06 -6.31
N PHE A 85 2.50 -11.20 -6.23
CA PHE A 85 3.14 -12.49 -5.96
C PHE A 85 4.05 -12.94 -7.11
N ARG A 86 3.68 -12.68 -8.37
CA ARG A 86 4.58 -12.97 -9.52
C ARG A 86 5.87 -12.14 -9.47
N LEU A 87 5.78 -10.93 -8.93
CA LEU A 87 6.96 -10.07 -8.77
C LEU A 87 7.87 -10.55 -7.65
N MET A 88 7.36 -11.23 -6.63
CA MET A 88 8.18 -11.68 -5.50
C MET A 88 9.08 -12.89 -5.79
N GLY A 89 8.87 -13.61 -6.90
CA GLY A 89 9.61 -14.84 -7.22
C GLY A 89 8.96 -16.07 -6.63
#